data_AF-A0A659UWV5-F1
#
_entry.id   AF-A0A659UWV5-F1
#
_cell.length_a   1.000
_cell.length_b   1.000
_cell.length_c   1.000
_cell.angle_alpha   90.00
_cell.angle_beta   90.00
_cell.angle_gamma   90.00
#
_symmetry.space_group_name_H-M   'P 1'
#
loop_
_entity.id
_entity.type
_entity.pdbx_description
1 polymer ?
#
loop_
_entity_poly.entity_id
_entity_poly.type
_entity_poly.pdbx_seq_one_letter_code
_entity_poly.pdbx_strand_id
1 'polypeptide(L)'
;FRSEGERYPELFAEWREQGPGRTWPAIAARFARLAYGGHLTIDDPDVAARQFLGLVNAELQTTFMLGGTPREDEVVQSATNGVRTFLRAFGKRPSAIGAKKHTALANA
;
A
#
# COMPACT_ATOMS: atom_id res chain seq x y z
N PHE A 1 -9.65 1.46 -19.93
CA PHE A 1 -10.72 1.10 -18.99
C PHE A 1 -10.68 1.99 -17.75
N ARG A 2 -10.80 3.30 -17.96
CA ARG A 2 -11.31 4.22 -16.94
C ARG A 2 -12.82 3.99 -16.84
N SER A 3 -13.41 4.30 -15.69
CA SER A 3 -14.86 4.46 -15.42
C SER A 3 -15.70 3.20 -15.12
N GLU A 4 -15.43 2.52 -14.01
CA GLU A 4 -16.48 1.77 -13.29
C GLU A 4 -16.72 2.29 -11.86
N GLY A 5 -15.73 2.99 -11.27
CA GLY A 5 -15.82 3.54 -9.91
C GLY A 5 -16.75 4.74 -9.70
N GLU A 6 -17.21 5.40 -10.76
CA GLU A 6 -18.19 6.51 -10.66
C GLU A 6 -19.65 6.02 -10.76
N ARG A 7 -19.87 4.74 -11.11
CA ARG A 7 -21.18 4.32 -11.61
C ARG A 7 -22.14 3.83 -10.53
N TYR A 8 -21.65 3.46 -9.34
CA TYR A 8 -22.47 2.92 -8.24
C TYR A 8 -21.93 3.29 -6.84
N PRO A 9 -21.91 4.58 -6.45
CA PRO A 9 -21.37 5.04 -5.17
C PRO A 9 -22.10 4.45 -3.93
N GLU A 10 -23.38 4.11 -4.06
CA GLU A 10 -24.23 3.53 -3.02
C GLU A 10 -23.87 2.08 -2.66
N LEU A 11 -23.42 1.27 -3.62
CA LEU A 11 -22.99 -0.12 -3.40
C LEU A 11 -21.71 -0.22 -2.54
N PHE A 12 -20.89 0.85 -2.52
CA PHE A 12 -19.69 0.95 -1.69
C PHE A 12 -19.93 1.56 -0.30
N ALA A 13 -21.09 2.15 -0.05
CA ALA A 13 -21.42 2.69 1.28
C ALA A 13 -21.70 1.54 2.26
N GLU A 14 -22.51 0.57 1.84
CA GLU A 14 -22.97 -0.52 2.69
C GLU A 14 -21.88 -1.58 2.94
N TRP A 15 -20.99 -1.81 1.96
CA TRP A 15 -19.81 -2.68 2.12
C TRP A 15 -18.75 -2.09 3.08
N ARG A 16 -18.68 -0.75 3.19
CA ARG A 16 -17.80 -0.06 4.16
C ARG A 16 -18.31 -0.15 5.60
N GLU A 17 -19.62 -0.29 5.80
CA GLU A 17 -20.24 -0.12 7.11
C GLU A 17 -20.36 -1.41 7.93
N GLN A 18 -20.51 -2.60 7.31
CA GLN A 18 -20.95 -3.80 8.04
C GLN A 18 -20.17 -5.11 7.76
N GLY A 19 -18.94 -5.06 7.25
CA GLY A 19 -18.13 -6.27 7.03
C GLY A 19 -17.08 -6.54 8.13
N PRO A 20 -16.58 -7.79 8.28
CA PRO A 20 -15.34 -8.11 9.01
C PRO A 20 -14.10 -7.36 8.47
N GLY A 21 -14.27 -6.61 7.38
CA GLY A 21 -13.29 -5.77 6.70
C GLY A 21 -12.97 -4.43 7.34
N ARG A 22 -13.22 -4.15 8.63
CA ARG A 22 -12.99 -2.82 9.25
C ARG A 22 -11.56 -2.26 9.08
N THR A 23 -10.55 -3.12 8.94
CA THR A 23 -9.15 -2.72 8.72
C THR A 23 -8.92 -2.17 7.31
N TRP A 24 -9.65 -2.65 6.30
CA TRP A 24 -9.39 -2.37 4.89
C TRP A 24 -9.79 -0.93 4.51
N PRO A 25 -10.99 -0.42 4.88
CA PRO A 25 -11.36 0.97 4.66
C PRO A 25 -10.45 1.95 5.39
N ALA A 26 -9.96 1.61 6.58
CA ALA A 26 -9.07 2.49 7.34
C ALA A 26 -7.70 2.65 6.65
N ILE A 27 -7.11 1.55 6.17
CA ILE A 27 -5.86 1.56 5.40
C ILE A 27 -6.06 2.29 4.06
N ALA A 28 -7.14 1.98 3.34
CA ALA A 28 -7.47 2.64 2.07
C ALA A 28 -7.64 4.16 2.26
N ALA A 29 -8.37 4.59 3.28
CA ALA A 29 -8.53 6.01 3.61
C ALA A 29 -7.19 6.69 3.95
N ARG A 30 -6.29 5.99 4.65
CA ARG A 30 -4.94 6.51 4.93
C ARG A 30 -4.11 6.65 3.67
N PHE A 31 -4.16 5.66 2.77
CA PHE A 31 -3.47 5.69 1.48
C PHE A 31 -4.00 6.79 0.57
N ALA A 32 -5.31 6.99 0.52
CA ALA A 32 -5.93 8.11 -0.21
C ALA A 32 -5.39 9.46 0.28
N ARG A 33 -5.29 9.68 1.60
CA ARG A 33 -4.70 10.90 2.17
C ARG A 33 -3.23 11.08 1.81
N LEU A 34 -2.45 9.99 1.82
CA LEU A 34 -1.02 10.04 1.45
C LEU A 34 -0.82 10.27 -0.05
N ALA A 35 -1.69 9.73 -0.90
CA ALA A 35 -1.68 9.97 -2.33
C ALA A 35 -2.07 11.42 -2.65
N TYR A 36 -3.11 11.94 -1.99
CA TYR A 36 -3.50 13.36 -2.09
C TYR A 36 -2.37 14.30 -1.66
N GLY A 37 -1.64 13.96 -0.59
CA GLY A 37 -0.44 14.70 -0.15
C GLY A 37 0.79 14.50 -1.03
N GLY A 38 0.70 13.69 -2.10
CA GLY A 38 1.80 13.42 -3.01
C GLY A 38 2.94 12.60 -2.40
N HIS A 39 2.71 11.86 -1.31
CA HIS A 39 3.69 10.94 -0.72
C HIS A 39 3.67 9.57 -1.41
N LEU A 40 2.51 9.15 -1.88
CA LEU A 40 2.29 7.92 -2.63
C LEU A 40 1.70 8.24 -4.01
N THR A 41 1.93 7.35 -4.96
CA THR A 41 1.30 7.36 -6.28
C THR A 41 0.47 6.09 -6.40
N ILE A 42 -0.84 6.22 -6.15
CA ILE A 42 -1.80 5.11 -6.06
C ILE A 42 -3.02 5.47 -6.90
N ASP A 43 -3.40 4.59 -7.83
CA ASP A 43 -4.59 4.78 -8.68
C ASP A 43 -5.88 4.44 -7.94
N ASP A 44 -5.88 3.32 -7.20
CA ASP A 44 -7.02 2.83 -6.42
C ASP A 44 -6.56 2.48 -4.99
N PRO A 45 -6.93 3.29 -3.98
CA PRO A 45 -6.54 3.07 -2.58
C PRO A 45 -7.07 1.76 -1.98
N ASP A 46 -8.24 1.27 -2.41
CA ASP A 46 -8.83 0.02 -1.93
C ASP A 46 -8.09 -1.19 -2.51
N VAL A 47 -7.68 -1.14 -3.77
CA VAL A 47 -6.77 -2.14 -4.35
C VAL A 47 -5.42 -2.12 -3.63
N ALA A 48 -4.85 -0.93 -3.40
CA ALA A 48 -3.56 -0.79 -2.73
C ALA A 48 -3.59 -1.32 -1.29
N ALA A 49 -4.67 -1.11 -0.54
CA ALA A 49 -4.84 -1.67 0.81
C ALA A 49 -4.81 -3.20 0.82
N ARG A 50 -5.44 -3.84 -0.17
CA ARG A 50 -5.44 -5.30 -0.35
C ARG A 50 -4.06 -5.84 -0.67
N GLN A 51 -3.39 -5.19 -1.62
CA GLN A 51 -2.02 -5.55 -1.99
C GLN A 51 -1.07 -5.37 -0.80
N PHE A 52 -1.21 -4.28 -0.03
CA PHE A 52 -0.43 -4.04 1.16
C PHE A 52 -0.59 -5.17 2.19
N LEU A 53 -1.82 -5.56 2.52
CA LEU A 53 -2.07 -6.66 3.46
C LEU A 53 -1.61 -8.01 2.93
N GLY A 54 -1.76 -8.25 1.63
CA GLY A 54 -1.22 -9.45 0.98
C GLY A 54 0.31 -9.53 1.13
N LEU A 55 1.01 -8.42 0.88
CA LEU A 55 2.46 -8.32 1.04
C LEU A 55 2.90 -8.47 2.50
N VAL A 56 2.21 -7.83 3.45
CA VAL A 56 2.54 -7.90 4.89
C VAL A 56 2.37 -9.32 5.44
N ASN A 57 1.42 -10.08 4.92
CA ASN A 57 1.16 -11.45 5.38
C ASN A 57 1.84 -12.53 4.55
N ALA A 58 2.55 -12.18 3.47
CA ALA A 58 3.03 -13.13 2.46
C ALA A 58 3.87 -14.26 3.04
N GLU A 59 4.79 -13.95 3.96
CA GLU A 59 5.70 -14.92 4.56
C GLU A 59 5.04 -15.72 5.70
N LEU A 60 3.91 -15.24 6.22
CA LEU A 60 3.17 -15.87 7.32
C LEU A 60 2.09 -16.86 6.85
N GLN A 61 1.72 -16.81 5.56
CA GLN A 61 0.63 -17.63 5.00
C GLN A 61 0.80 -19.12 5.29
N THR A 62 2.00 -19.66 5.07
CA THR A 62 2.28 -21.09 5.30
C THR A 62 2.11 -21.47 6.78
N THR A 63 2.61 -20.64 7.70
CA THR A 63 2.47 -20.87 9.14
C THR A 63 0.99 -20.90 9.55
N PHE A 64 0.19 -19.93 9.06
CA PHE A 64 -1.24 -19.91 9.33
C PHE A 64 -1.98 -21.11 8.73
N MET A 65 -1.68 -21.50 7.49
CA MET A 65 -2.31 -22.66 6.84
C MET A 65 -2.06 -23.98 7.58
N LEU A 66 -0.90 -24.10 8.23
CA LEU A 66 -0.55 -25.27 9.04
C LEU A 66 -1.08 -25.19 10.48
N GLY A 67 -1.87 -24.16 10.82
CA GLY A 67 -2.42 -23.95 12.16
C GLY A 67 -1.38 -23.49 13.20
N GLY A 68 -0.21 -23.03 12.75
CA GLY A 68 0.82 -22.48 13.60
C GLY A 68 0.59 -21.01 13.95
N THR A 69 1.24 -20.56 15.02
CA THR A 69 1.32 -19.15 15.38
C THR A 69 2.73 -18.65 15.04
N PRO A 70 2.88 -17.64 14.16
CA PRO A 70 4.18 -17.06 13.86
C PRO A 70 4.85 -16.48 15.11
N ARG A 71 6.17 -16.58 15.14
CA ARG A 71 6.99 -15.92 16.15
C ARG A 71 7.03 -14.41 15.89
N GLU A 72 7.30 -13.63 16.93
CA GLU A 72 7.32 -12.18 16.83
C GLU A 72 8.33 -11.66 15.79
N ASP A 73 9.51 -12.28 15.71
CA ASP A 73 10.54 -11.96 14.72
C ASP A 73 10.05 -12.22 13.28
N GLU A 74 9.31 -13.30 13.06
CA GLU A 74 8.72 -13.64 11.76
C GLU A 74 7.66 -12.60 11.35
N VAL A 75 6.83 -12.16 12.30
CA VAL A 75 5.82 -11.10 12.06
C VAL A 75 6.51 -9.79 11.67
N VAL A 76 7.51 -9.37 12.43
CA VAL A 76 8.26 -8.13 12.16
C VAL A 76 8.97 -8.20 10.81
N GLN A 77 9.57 -9.34 10.48
CA GLN A 77 10.28 -9.55 9.22
C GLN A 77 9.31 -9.48 8.02
N SER A 78 8.19 -10.19 8.08
CA SER A 78 7.16 -10.19 7.02
C SER A 78 6.58 -8.80 6.81
N ALA A 79 6.25 -8.09 7.90
CA ALA A 79 5.75 -6.73 7.83
C ALA A 79 6.77 -5.77 7.19
N THR A 80 8.05 -5.87 7.58
CA THR A 80 9.13 -5.04 7.05
C THR A 80 9.32 -5.27 5.55
N ASN A 81 9.36 -6.52 5.11
CA ASN A 81 9.50 -6.87 3.70
C ASN A 81 8.29 -6.42 2.87
N GLY A 82 7.08 -6.60 3.41
CA GLY A 82 5.85 -6.18 2.75
C GLY A 82 5.77 -4.66 2.57
N VAL A 83 6.05 -3.89 3.64
CA VAL A 83 6.10 -2.42 3.59
C VAL A 83 7.16 -1.93 2.61
N ARG A 84 8.36 -2.50 2.65
CA ARG A 84 9.45 -2.12 1.73
C ARG A 84 9.06 -2.34 0.27
N THR A 85 8.42 -3.47 -0.04
CA THR A 85 7.95 -3.79 -1.39
C THR A 85 6.86 -2.82 -1.83
N PHE A 86 5.89 -2.57 -0.96
CA PHE A 86 4.81 -1.62 -1.22
C PHE A 86 5.35 -0.20 -1.51
N LEU A 87 6.27 0.30 -0.70
CA LEU A 87 6.86 1.63 -0.90
C LEU A 87 7.74 1.71 -2.16
N ARG A 88 8.35 0.61 -2.61
CA ARG A 88 9.05 0.59 -3.90
C ARG A 88 8.10 0.69 -5.09
N ALA A 89 6.91 0.10 -4.96
CA ALA A 89 5.88 0.14 -6.00
C ALA A 89 5.13 1.47 -6.03
N PHE A 90 4.70 1.97 -4.87
CA PHE A 90 3.76 3.10 -4.73
C PHE A 90 4.38 4.35 -4.12
N GLY A 91 5.60 4.30 -3.59
CA GLY A 91 6.29 5.47 -3.07
C GLY A 91 6.64 6.44 -4.19
N LYS A 92 6.56 7.74 -3.91
CA LYS A 92 7.03 8.76 -4.86
C LYS A 92 8.51 8.52 -5.14
N ARG A 93 8.84 8.12 -6.37
CA ARG A 93 10.23 8.14 -6.83
C ARG A 93 10.71 9.59 -6.80
N PRO A 94 11.89 9.89 -6.22
CA PRO A 94 12.53 11.17 -6.47
C PRO A 94 12.61 11.31 -7.99
N SER A 95 12.06 12.39 -8.53
CA SER A 95 12.17 12.63 -9.96
C SER A 95 13.66 12.65 -10.30
N ALA A 96 14.07 11.87 -11.30
CA ALA A 96 15.47 11.85 -11.77
C ALA A 96 15.98 13.23 -12.24
N ILE A 97 15.09 14.24 -12.26
CA ILE A 97 15.34 15.64 -12.58
C ILE A 97 16.07 16.37 -11.41
N GLY A 98 15.94 15.91 -10.16
CA GLY A 98 16.68 16.46 -9.02
C GLY A 98 18.13 15.98 -8.91
N ALA A 99 18.42 14.76 -9.37
CA ALA A 99 19.75 14.16 -9.29
C ALA A 99 20.77 14.79 -10.27
N LYS A 100 20.31 15.41 -11.36
CA LYS A 100 21.18 16.08 -12.34
C LYS A 100 21.65 17.48 -11.92
N LYS A 101 21.02 18.12 -10.92
CA LYS A 101 21.41 19.48 -10.49
C LYS A 101 22.63 19.52 -9.58
N HIS A 102 23.01 18.40 -8.95
CA HIS A 102 24.17 18.35 -8.04
C HIS A 102 25.49 17.98 -8.72
N THR A 103 25.48 17.53 -9.98
CA THR A 103 26.69 17.16 -10.74
C THR A 103 27.20 18.29 -11.64
N ALA A 104 26.42 19.37 -11.82
CA ALA A 104 26.78 20.48 -12.70
C ALA A 104 27.58 21.61 -12.02
N LEU A 105 27.74 21.57 -10.69
CA LEU A 105 28.46 22.59 -9.91
C LEU A 105 29.86 22.14 -9.43
N ALA A 106 30.31 20.95 -9.81
CA ALA A 106 31.63 20.42 -9.44
C ALA A 106 32.70 20.53 -10.54
N ASN A 107 32.35 21.09 -11.70
CA ASN A 107 33.25 21.24 -12.87
C ASN A 107 33.17 22.67 -13.47
N ALA A 108 33.23 23.71 -12.63
CA ALA A 108 33.35 25.09 -13.06
C ALA A 108 34.49 25.78 -12.30
#